data_AF-H8GM16-F1
#
_entry.id   AF-H8GM16-F1
#
_cell.length_a   1.000
_cell.length_b   1.000
_cell.length_c   1.000
_cell.angle_alpha   90.00
_cell.angle_beta   90.00
_cell.angle_gamma   90.00
#
_symmetry.space_group_name_H-M   'P 1'
#
loop_
_entity.id
_entity.type
_entity.pdbx_description
1 polymer ?
#
loop_
_entity_poly.entity_id
_entity_poly.type
_entity_poly.pdbx_seq_one_letter_code
_entity_poly.pdbx_strand_id
1 'polypeptide(L)'
;MLESQSVDKGELARLHTATCLSMTRFINGHQCPKLAHMIVHQLNQLLAHPELEPVSSARDMYLQMLEHWQKIAAQLLEQQHHARRIAVYH
;
A
#
# COMPACT_ATOMS: atom_id res chain seq x y z
N MET A 1 -9.64 -32.17 2.88
CA MET A 1 -9.19 -30.81 3.27
C MET A 1 -8.69 -30.07 2.03
N LEU A 2 -9.58 -29.70 1.09
CA LEU A 2 -9.22 -29.03 -0.18
C LEU A 2 -9.89 -27.64 -0.35
N GLU A 3 -10.73 -27.23 0.61
CA GLU A 3 -11.52 -25.99 0.50
C GLU A 3 -10.76 -24.72 0.93
N SER A 4 -9.65 -24.84 1.66
CA SER A 4 -8.89 -23.67 2.13
C SER A 4 -8.03 -23.01 1.03
N GLN A 5 -7.68 -23.75 -0.02
CA GLN A 5 -6.74 -23.28 -1.05
C GLN A 5 -7.36 -22.36 -2.11
N SER A 6 -8.68 -22.44 -2.32
CA SER A 6 -9.40 -21.59 -3.28
C SER A 6 -9.80 -20.24 -2.66
N VAL A 7 -10.04 -20.22 -1.35
CA VAL A 7 -10.34 -19.00 -0.59
C VAL A 7 -9.11 -18.08 -0.53
N ASP A 8 -7.93 -18.67 -0.28
CA ASP A 8 -6.64 -17.97 -0.16
C ASP A 8 -6.26 -17.24 -1.47
N LYS A 9 -6.39 -17.91 -2.63
CA LYS A 9 -6.13 -17.30 -3.95
C LYS A 9 -7.09 -16.17 -4.30
N GLY A 10 -8.36 -16.32 -3.93
CA GLY A 10 -9.37 -15.29 -4.16
C GLY A 10 -9.10 -14.04 -3.32
N GLU A 11 -8.64 -14.22 -2.09
CA GLU A 11 -8.25 -13.14 -1.19
C GLU A 11 -6.99 -12.42 -1.70
N LEU A 12 -5.96 -13.17 -2.10
CA LEU A 12 -4.73 -12.63 -2.68
C LEU A 12 -5.01 -11.78 -3.93
N ALA A 13 -5.84 -12.30 -4.85
CA ALA A 13 -6.23 -11.57 -6.05
C ALA A 13 -7.00 -10.27 -5.74
N ARG A 14 -7.83 -10.27 -4.69
CA ARG A 14 -8.52 -9.07 -4.21
C ARG A 14 -7.55 -8.06 -3.62
N LEU A 15 -6.57 -8.50 -2.83
CA LEU A 15 -5.52 -7.64 -2.28
C LEU A 15 -4.68 -6.99 -3.39
N HIS A 16 -4.29 -7.75 -4.42
CA HIS A 16 -3.60 -7.19 -5.58
C HIS A 16 -4.44 -6.12 -6.29
N THR A 17 -5.70 -6.45 -6.58
CA THR A 17 -6.61 -5.53 -7.28
C THR A 17 -6.81 -4.24 -6.47
N ALA A 18 -7.04 -4.35 -5.16
CA ALA A 18 -7.21 -3.22 -4.26
C ALA A 18 -5.95 -2.35 -4.18
N THR A 19 -4.76 -2.97 -4.10
CA THR A 19 -3.47 -2.29 -4.09
C THR A 19 -3.25 -1.53 -5.39
N CYS A 20 -3.42 -2.21 -6.53
CA CYS A 20 -3.25 -1.61 -7.85
C CYS A 20 -4.18 -0.41 -8.05
N LEU A 21 -5.47 -0.57 -7.74
CA LEU A 21 -6.44 0.52 -7.83
C LEU A 21 -6.07 1.72 -6.95
N SER A 22 -5.60 1.47 -5.72
CA SER A 22 -5.22 2.53 -4.78
C SER A 22 -4.00 3.30 -5.31
N MET A 23 -2.99 2.59 -5.84
CA MET A 23 -1.83 3.18 -6.49
C MET A 23 -2.22 3.99 -7.74
N THR A 24 -3.09 3.46 -8.60
CA THR A 24 -3.59 4.17 -9.78
C THR A 24 -4.32 5.45 -9.39
N ARG A 25 -5.19 5.41 -8.37
CA ARG A 25 -5.89 6.61 -7.88
C ARG A 25 -4.91 7.67 -7.37
N PHE A 26 -3.86 7.25 -6.67
CA PHE A 26 -2.81 8.14 -6.20
C PHE A 26 -2.06 8.80 -7.36
N ILE A 27 -1.64 8.01 -8.35
CA ILE A 27 -0.94 8.48 -9.54
C ILE A 27 -1.82 9.44 -10.37
N ASN A 28 -3.12 9.18 -10.44
CA ASN A 28 -4.11 10.02 -11.13
C ASN A 28 -4.53 11.28 -10.33
N GLY A 29 -3.68 11.77 -9.43
CA GLY A 29 -3.85 13.08 -8.80
C GLY A 29 -4.53 13.08 -7.43
N HIS A 30 -4.96 11.93 -6.88
CA HIS A 30 -5.48 11.86 -5.51
C HIS A 30 -4.35 11.67 -4.49
N GLN A 31 -3.32 12.52 -4.55
CA GLN A 31 -2.11 12.42 -3.74
C GLN A 31 -2.35 12.91 -2.30
N CYS A 32 -3.14 12.18 -1.53
CA CYS A 32 -3.43 12.49 -0.14
C CYS A 32 -2.72 11.53 0.83
N PRO A 33 -2.32 12.00 2.03
CA PRO A 33 -1.64 11.16 3.01
C PRO A 33 -2.43 9.89 3.36
N LYS A 34 -3.76 9.99 3.45
CA LYS A 34 -4.64 8.85 3.77
C LYS A 34 -4.54 7.73 2.74
N LEU A 35 -4.47 8.08 1.44
CA LEU A 35 -4.38 7.09 0.38
C LEU A 35 -2.99 6.43 0.35
N ALA A 36 -1.92 7.19 0.58
CA ALA A 36 -0.57 6.63 0.71
C ALA A 36 -0.47 5.62 1.86
N HIS A 37 -1.02 5.95 3.04
CA HIS A 37 -1.08 5.01 4.18
C HIS A 37 -1.92 3.76 3.87
N MET A 38 -3.01 3.90 3.12
CA MET A 38 -3.83 2.76 2.68
C MET A 38 -3.03 1.80 1.80
N ILE A 39 -2.24 2.32 0.86
CA ILE A 39 -1.39 1.52 -0.02
C ILE A 39 -0.33 0.76 0.80
N VAL A 40 0.33 1.44 1.76
CA VAL A 40 1.28 0.81 2.69
C VAL A 40 0.62 -0.33 3.47
N HIS A 41 -0.61 -0.14 3.96
CA HIS A 41 -1.33 -1.18 4.68
C HIS A 41 -1.66 -2.38 3.79
N GLN A 42 -2.12 -2.15 2.56
CA GLN A 42 -2.42 -3.21 1.59
C GLN A 42 -1.16 -4.01 1.19
N LEU A 43 -0.02 -3.34 1.01
CA LEU A 43 1.26 -3.99 0.73
C LEU A 43 1.75 -4.85 1.90
N ASN A 44 1.57 -4.41 3.15
CA ASN A 44 1.87 -5.25 4.31
C ASN A 44 0.98 -6.50 4.39
N GLN A 45 -0.31 -6.39 4.02
CA GLN A 45 -1.20 -7.56 3.97
C GLN A 45 -0.78 -8.54 2.87
N LEU A 46 -0.35 -8.05 1.71
CA LEU A 46 0.23 -8.90 0.67
C LEU A 46 1.48 -9.63 1.19
N LEU A 47 2.41 -8.91 1.81
CA LEU A 47 3.65 -9.49 2.35
C LEU A 47 3.43 -10.51 3.48
N ALA A 48 2.32 -10.40 4.22
CA ALA A 48 1.95 -11.35 5.26
C ALA A 48 1.21 -12.59 4.73
N HIS A 49 0.87 -12.64 3.44
CA HIS A 49 0.07 -13.72 2.87
C HIS A 49 0.92 -14.99 2.65
N PRO A 50 0.46 -16.18 3.10
CA PRO A 50 1.23 -17.41 3.05
C PRO A 50 1.56 -17.88 1.62
N GLU A 51 0.74 -17.53 0.64
CA GLU A 51 1.00 -17.82 -0.79
C GLU A 51 2.17 -17.02 -1.40
N LEU A 52 2.63 -15.95 -0.75
CA LEU A 52 3.76 -15.14 -1.23
C LEU A 52 5.12 -15.57 -0.64
N GLU A 53 5.13 -16.36 0.43
CA GLU A 53 6.34 -16.95 1.01
C GLU A 53 7.18 -17.80 0.03
N PRO A 54 6.61 -18.66 -0.85
CA PRO A 54 7.40 -19.46 -1.77
C PRO A 54 7.96 -18.68 -2.97
N VAL A 55 7.51 -17.43 -3.23
CA VAL A 55 7.87 -16.66 -4.44
C VAL A 55 8.78 -15.49 -4.08
N SER A 56 10.09 -15.78 -3.92
CA SER A 56 11.11 -14.80 -3.53
C SER A 56 11.06 -13.51 -4.36
N SER A 57 10.91 -13.61 -5.69
CA SER A 57 10.92 -12.45 -6.58
C SER A 57 9.71 -11.53 -6.41
N ALA A 58 8.52 -12.10 -6.18
CA ALA A 58 7.30 -11.32 -5.95
C ALA A 58 7.35 -10.63 -4.58
N ARG A 59 7.84 -11.34 -3.57
CA ARG A 59 8.04 -10.81 -2.22
C ARG A 59 9.03 -9.65 -2.21
N ASP A 60 10.16 -9.78 -2.90
CA ASP A 60 11.16 -8.72 -3.03
C ASP A 60 10.58 -7.48 -3.73
N MET A 61 9.79 -7.68 -4.79
CA MET A 61 9.08 -6.59 -5.46
C MET A 61 8.12 -5.85 -4.49
N TYR A 62 7.30 -6.58 -3.72
CA TYR A 62 6.41 -5.96 -2.74
C TYR A 62 7.14 -5.24 -1.62
N LEU A 63 8.31 -5.73 -1.19
CA LEU A 63 9.16 -5.05 -0.22
C LEU A 63 9.69 -3.72 -0.77
N GLN A 64 10.18 -3.70 -2.01
CA GLN A 64 10.63 -2.47 -2.65
C GLN A 64 9.49 -1.45 -2.82
N MET A 65 8.31 -1.92 -3.20
CA MET A 65 7.11 -1.07 -3.26
C MET A 65 6.76 -0.52 -1.88
N LEU A 66 6.78 -1.36 -0.85
CA LEU A 66 6.48 -0.95 0.53
C LEU A 66 7.41 0.15 1.00
N GLU A 67 8.72 -0.01 0.81
CA GLU A 67 9.71 0.99 1.19
C GLU A 67 9.46 2.34 0.48
N HIS A 68 9.16 2.29 -0.82
CA HIS A 68 8.85 3.47 -1.61
C HIS A 68 7.60 4.20 -1.08
N TRP A 69 6.52 3.45 -0.81
CA TRP A 69 5.26 4.04 -0.34
C TRP A 69 5.34 4.55 1.10
N GLN A 70 6.16 3.95 1.96
CA GLN A 70 6.44 4.47 3.30
C GLN A 70 7.11 5.85 3.24
N LYS A 71 8.08 6.02 2.34
CA LYS A 71 8.74 7.32 2.11
C LYS A 71 7.75 8.38 1.61
N ILE A 72 6.91 8.04 0.64
CA ILE A 72 5.86 8.95 0.14
C ILE A 72 4.88 9.33 1.26
N ALA A 73 4.42 8.36 2.05
CA ALA A 73 3.47 8.60 3.13
C ALA A 73 4.05 9.55 4.19
N ALA A 74 5.33 9.37 4.54
CA ALA A 74 6.05 10.26 5.45
C ALA A 74 6.16 11.69 4.88
N GLN A 75 6.59 11.83 3.62
CA GLN A 75 6.72 13.14 2.96
C GLN A 75 5.40 13.90 2.90
N LEU A 76 4.30 13.22 2.54
CA LEU A 76 2.98 13.84 2.49
C LEU A 76 2.48 14.27 3.87
N LEU A 77 2.79 13.51 4.92
CA LEU A 77 2.45 13.87 6.29
C LEU A 77 3.24 15.12 6.74
N GLU A 78 4.54 15.17 6.45
CA GLU A 78 5.39 16.33 6.72
C GLU A 78 4.88 17.59 6.01
N GLN A 79 4.51 17.48 4.73
CA GLN A 79 3.92 18.57 3.96
C GLN A 79 2.58 19.04 4.56
N GLN A 80 1.73 18.12 5.00
CA GLN A 80 0.47 18.45 5.66
C GLN A 80 0.69 19.21 6.96
N HIS A 81 1.64 18.77 7.80
CA HIS A 81 2.00 19.48 9.02
C HIS A 81 2.56 20.87 8.73
N HIS A 82 3.39 21.02 7.69
CA HIS A 82 3.92 22.31 7.28
C HIS A 82 2.83 23.28 6.79
N ALA A 83 1.94 22.82 5.91
CA ALA A 83 0.82 23.61 5.41
C ALA A 83 -0.11 24.05 6.55
N ARG A 84 -0.41 23.15 7.49
CA ARG A 84 -1.24 23.47 8.66
C ARG A 84 -0.57 24.50 9.58
N ARG A 85 0.76 24.44 9.73
CA ARG A 85 1.50 25.45 10.50
C ARG A 85 1.40 26.82 9.86
N ILE A 86 1.58 26.94 8.54
CA ILE A 86 1.48 28.24 7.85
C ILE A 86 0.07 28.84 7.99
N ALA A 87 -0.98 28.01 7.87
CA ALA A 87 -2.37 28.45 7.95
C ALA A 87 -2.80 28.94 9.36
N VAL A 88 -2.05 28.64 10.41
CA VAL A 88 -2.34 29.10 11.79
C VAL A 88 -1.73 30.47 12.09
N TYR A 89 -0.79 30.94 11.26
CA TYR A 89 -0.08 32.22 11.44
C TYR A 89 -0.55 33.33 10.47
N HIS A 90 -1.63 33.10 9.73
CA HIS A 90 -2.30 34.08 8.87
C HIS A 90 -3.75 34.28 9.31
#